data_AF-G8QJ59-F1
#
_entry.id   AF-G8QJ59-F1
#
_cell.length_a   1.000
_cell.length_b   1.000
_cell.length_c   1.000
_cell.angle_alpha   90.00
_cell.angle_beta   90.00
_cell.angle_gamma   90.00
#
_symmetry.space_group_name_H-M   'P 1'
#
loop_
_entity.id
_entity.type
_entity.pdbx_description
1 polymer ?
#
loop_
_entity_poly.entity_id
_entity_poly.type
_entity_poly.pdbx_seq_one_letter_code
_entity_poly.pdbx_strand_id
1 'polypeptide(L)'
;MSDNSETLTASPIETLALAASSKFRDDYIELSRSLFHSEEAANKLHNAGEFGRYREQVIRSLLAGFLPGRLSIGDGFVLTPDGNRSTQCDVVVYDRDETPHIEAAGGRCFFPLETCAAVGEAKSKLTFAELKVLISVQN
;
A
#
# COMPACT_ATOMS: atom_id res chain seq x y z
N MET A 1 48.32 -4.00 16.18
CA MET A 1 47.34 -5.06 15.85
C MET A 1 46.18 -4.37 15.18
N SER A 2 45.94 -4.73 13.93
CA SER A 2 45.16 -4.00 12.93
C SER A 2 43.69 -3.83 13.32
N ASP A 3 43.26 -2.58 13.31
CA ASP A 3 41.88 -2.13 13.22
C ASP A 3 41.34 -2.52 11.83
N ASN A 4 40.59 -3.61 11.78
CA ASN A 4 39.84 -4.04 10.59
C ASN A 4 38.37 -3.63 10.79
N SER A 5 38.12 -2.34 10.86
CA SER A 5 36.79 -1.78 10.61
C SER A 5 36.63 -1.60 9.10
N GLU A 6 36.46 -2.72 8.37
CA GLU A 6 35.92 -2.69 7.02
C GLU A 6 34.56 -1.99 7.08
N THR A 7 34.54 -0.73 6.66
CA THR A 7 33.31 0.02 6.48
C THR A 7 32.63 -0.63 5.28
N LEU A 8 31.69 -1.53 5.54
CA LEU A 8 30.81 -2.11 4.52
C LEU A 8 30.13 -0.96 3.78
N THR A 9 30.65 -0.64 2.59
CA THR A 9 30.04 0.36 1.72
C THR A 9 28.78 -0.26 1.16
N ALA A 10 27.64 0.11 1.74
CA ALA A 10 26.34 -0.34 1.26
C ALA A 10 26.22 -0.03 -0.24
N SER A 11 25.75 -1.01 -1.02
CA SER A 11 25.52 -0.83 -2.44
C SER A 11 24.57 0.35 -2.70
N PRO A 12 24.60 0.98 -3.90
CA PRO A 12 23.66 2.04 -4.23
C PRO A 12 22.20 1.62 -4.05
N ILE A 13 21.86 0.36 -4.37
CA ILE A 13 20.52 -0.20 -4.20
C ILE A 13 20.15 -0.28 -2.73
N GLU A 14 21.04 -0.80 -1.87
CA GLU A 14 20.80 -0.86 -0.43
C GLU A 14 20.62 0.54 0.18
N THR A 15 21.46 1.50 -0.24
CA THR A 15 21.37 2.88 0.23
C THR A 15 20.02 3.51 -0.14
N LEU A 16 19.57 3.33 -1.39
CA LEU A 16 18.27 3.82 -1.85
C LEU A 16 17.11 3.12 -1.14
N ALA A 17 17.19 1.80 -0.96
CA ALA A 17 16.17 1.02 -0.26
C ALA A 17 16.04 1.42 1.21
N LEU A 18 17.16 1.64 1.90
CA LEU A 18 17.20 2.12 3.29
C LEU A 18 16.64 3.54 3.39
N ALA A 19 17.00 4.44 2.48
CA ALA A 19 16.48 5.80 2.45
C ALA A 19 14.95 5.83 2.24
N ALA A 20 14.45 5.06 1.28
CA ALA A 20 13.02 4.94 1.03
C ALA A 20 12.27 4.34 2.24
N SER A 21 12.86 3.33 2.88
CA SER A 21 12.29 2.69 4.08
C SER A 21 12.24 3.65 5.28
N SER A 22 13.30 4.45 5.49
CA SER A 22 13.30 5.46 6.56
C SER A 22 12.23 6.51 6.31
N LYS A 23 12.16 7.05 5.08
CA LYS A 23 11.14 8.02 4.71
C LYS A 23 9.73 7.44 4.91
N PHE A 24 9.50 6.22 4.45
CA PHE A 24 8.21 5.54 4.63
C PHE A 24 7.84 5.43 6.11
N ARG A 25 8.77 4.99 6.97
CA ARG A 25 8.53 4.88 8.41
C ARG A 25 8.11 6.23 8.99
N ASP A 26 8.84 7.28 8.67
CA ASP A 26 8.61 8.62 9.21
C ASP A 26 7.26 9.18 8.72
N ASP A 27 6.95 9.04 7.44
CA ASP A 27 5.67 9.45 6.85
C ASP A 27 4.49 8.65 7.44
N TYR A 28 4.68 7.34 7.63
CA TYR A 28 3.63 6.40 8.03
C TYR A 28 3.33 6.45 9.53
N ILE A 29 4.34 6.64 10.39
CA ILE A 29 4.18 6.64 11.86
C ILE A 29 4.03 8.06 12.38
N GLU A 30 4.97 8.94 12.07
CA GLU A 30 5.06 10.25 12.70
C GLU A 30 4.17 11.27 12.00
N LEU A 31 4.34 11.44 10.69
CA LEU A 31 3.59 12.46 9.94
C LEU A 31 2.09 12.15 9.91
N SER A 32 1.71 10.89 9.69
CA SER A 32 0.29 10.49 9.73
C SER A 32 -0.37 10.81 11.09
N ARG A 33 0.31 10.55 12.21
CA ARG A 33 -0.23 10.90 13.52
C ARG A 33 -0.27 12.40 13.71
N SER A 34 0.78 13.12 13.36
CA SER A 34 0.82 14.57 13.52
C SER A 34 -0.26 15.29 12.70
N LEU A 35 -0.57 14.81 11.49
CA LEU A 35 -1.56 15.44 10.60
C LEU A 35 -3.00 15.21 11.07
N PHE A 36 -3.28 14.04 11.65
CA PHE A 36 -4.64 13.61 11.96
C PHE A 36 -4.93 13.50 13.46
N HIS A 37 -3.98 13.82 14.35
CA HIS A 37 -4.19 13.79 15.80
C HIS A 37 -5.18 14.86 16.26
N SER A 38 -6.04 14.51 17.22
CA SER A 38 -6.95 15.44 17.89
C SER A 38 -7.22 14.98 19.32
N GLU A 39 -7.04 15.87 20.31
CA GLU A 39 -7.33 15.58 21.72
C GLU A 39 -8.84 15.51 22.01
N GLU A 40 -9.66 16.09 21.15
CA GLU A 40 -11.12 16.22 21.32
C GLU A 40 -11.87 14.99 20.78
N ALA A 41 -11.26 14.24 19.86
CA ALA A 41 -11.85 13.06 19.25
C ALA A 41 -11.73 11.82 20.17
N ALA A 42 -12.80 11.03 20.26
CA ALA A 42 -12.86 9.83 21.11
C ALA A 42 -11.75 8.78 20.80
N ASN A 43 -11.28 8.71 19.56
CA ASN A 43 -10.18 7.83 19.13
C ASN A 43 -8.85 8.57 18.96
N LYS A 44 -8.76 9.82 19.42
CA LYS A 44 -7.64 10.75 19.25
C LYS A 44 -7.27 11.10 17.80
N LEU A 45 -8.19 10.89 16.85
CA LEU A 45 -7.99 11.19 15.45
C LEU A 45 -9.12 12.07 14.91
N HIS A 46 -8.78 13.20 14.31
CA HIS A 46 -9.70 13.94 13.45
C HIS A 46 -9.78 13.21 12.10
N ASN A 47 -11.00 12.90 11.64
CA ASN A 47 -11.26 12.20 10.37
C ASN A 47 -10.50 10.86 10.21
N ALA A 48 -10.88 9.85 11.02
CA ALA A 48 -10.25 8.52 10.99
C ALA A 48 -10.16 7.86 9.60
N GLY A 49 -11.12 8.13 8.71
CA GLY A 49 -11.08 7.65 7.32
C GLY A 49 -9.94 8.27 6.50
N GLU A 50 -9.69 9.57 6.66
CA GLU A 50 -8.60 10.27 5.97
C GLU A 50 -7.23 9.85 6.51
N PHE A 51 -7.14 9.56 7.82
CA PHE A 51 -5.95 8.95 8.40
C PHE A 51 -5.62 7.59 7.77
N GLY A 52 -6.63 6.75 7.53
CA GLY A 52 -6.49 5.46 6.84
C GLY A 52 -6.00 5.64 5.40
N ARG A 53 -6.72 6.46 4.62
CA ARG A 53 -6.39 6.77 3.22
C ARG A 53 -4.99 7.32 3.03
N TYR A 54 -4.56 8.20 3.94
CA TYR A 54 -3.19 8.73 3.90
C TYR A 54 -2.16 7.61 4.05
N ARG A 55 -2.37 6.68 4.98
CA ARG A 55 -1.45 5.55 5.21
C ARG A 55 -1.45 4.56 4.05
N GLU A 56 -2.61 4.29 3.44
CA GLU A 56 -2.74 3.50 2.22
C GLU A 56 -1.96 4.13 1.06
N GLN A 57 -2.07 5.45 0.87
CA GLN A 57 -1.31 6.21 -0.13
C GLN A 57 0.21 6.12 0.10
N VAL A 58 0.67 6.22 1.36
CA VAL A 58 2.08 6.10 1.72
C VAL A 58 2.62 4.70 1.42
N ILE A 59 1.84 3.64 1.70
CA ILE A 59 2.18 2.26 1.32
C ILE A 59 2.32 2.12 -0.19
N ARG A 60 1.32 2.58 -0.96
CA ARG A 60 1.34 2.50 -2.43
C ARG A 60 2.54 3.25 -3.01
N SER A 61 2.87 4.42 -2.46
CA SER A 61 4.01 5.23 -2.89
C SER A 61 5.36 4.53 -2.65
N LEU A 62 5.52 3.86 -1.51
CA LEU A 62 6.71 3.04 -1.24
C LEU A 62 6.81 1.92 -2.28
N LEU A 63 5.75 1.13 -2.45
CA LEU A 63 5.75 -0.02 -3.35
C LEU A 63 6.03 0.39 -4.80
N ALA A 64 5.41 1.46 -5.29
CA ALA A 64 5.63 1.99 -6.64
C ALA A 64 7.11 2.24 -6.96
N GLY A 65 7.91 2.66 -5.98
CA GLY A 65 9.34 2.92 -6.16
C GLY A 65 10.19 1.68 -6.47
N PHE A 66 9.66 0.47 -6.25
CA PHE A 66 10.36 -0.80 -6.44
C PHE A 66 9.71 -1.71 -7.49
N LEU A 67 8.60 -1.28 -8.10
CA LEU A 67 7.94 -2.06 -9.13
C LEU A 67 8.64 -1.94 -10.48
N PRO A 68 8.69 -3.02 -11.30
CA PRO A 68 9.04 -2.93 -12.71
C PRO A 68 8.10 -1.97 -13.44
N GLY A 69 8.60 -1.25 -14.46
CA GLY A 69 7.82 -0.20 -15.14
C GLY A 69 6.50 -0.64 -15.79
N ARG A 70 6.34 -1.92 -16.13
CA ARG A 70 5.07 -2.50 -16.63
C ARG A 70 3.99 -2.61 -15.54
N LEU A 71 4.40 -2.64 -14.27
CA LEU A 71 3.46 -2.76 -13.15
C LEU A 71 3.15 -1.37 -12.60
N SER A 72 1.86 -1.12 -12.43
CA SER A 72 1.33 0.07 -11.78
C SER A 72 0.61 -0.31 -10.49
N ILE A 73 0.35 0.68 -9.65
CA ILE A 73 -0.31 0.50 -8.36
C ILE A 73 -1.52 1.43 -8.26
N GLY A 74 -2.62 0.92 -7.73
CA GLY A 74 -3.84 1.69 -7.48
C GLY A 74 -4.61 1.15 -6.29
N ASP A 75 -5.77 1.72 -6.03
CA ASP A 75 -6.79 1.21 -5.13
C ASP A 75 -8.13 1.12 -5.88
N GLY A 76 -8.99 0.20 -5.49
CA GLY A 76 -10.23 -0.03 -6.23
C GLY A 76 -10.76 -1.44 -6.06
N PHE A 77 -11.46 -1.95 -7.06
CA PHE A 77 -12.12 -3.26 -6.98
C PHE A 77 -11.60 -4.21 -8.04
N VAL A 78 -11.44 -5.49 -7.68
CA VAL A 78 -11.13 -6.55 -8.64
C VAL A 78 -12.41 -7.18 -9.16
N LEU A 79 -12.48 -7.35 -10.47
CA LEU A 79 -13.58 -7.99 -11.19
C LEU A 79 -13.20 -9.41 -11.58
N THR A 80 -14.05 -10.38 -11.30
CA THR A 80 -13.85 -11.77 -11.74
C THR A 80 -14.53 -12.01 -13.11
N PRO A 81 -14.10 -13.02 -13.87
CA PRO A 81 -14.71 -13.37 -15.16
C PRO A 81 -16.22 -13.64 -15.07
N ASP A 82 -16.68 -14.16 -13.92
CA ASP A 82 -18.09 -14.50 -13.67
C ASP A 82 -18.96 -13.27 -13.36
N GLY A 83 -18.39 -12.06 -13.42
CA GLY A 83 -19.09 -10.80 -13.13
C GLY A 83 -19.19 -10.46 -11.65
N ASN A 84 -18.52 -11.23 -10.77
CA ASN A 84 -18.41 -10.88 -9.35
C ASN A 84 -17.35 -9.80 -9.13
N ARG A 85 -17.39 -9.19 -7.94
CA ARG A 85 -16.45 -8.13 -7.55
C ARG A 85 -15.99 -8.31 -6.12
N SER A 86 -14.72 -8.00 -5.86
CA SER A 86 -14.16 -7.93 -4.51
C SER A 86 -14.76 -6.79 -3.67
N THR A 87 -14.41 -6.74 -2.39
CA THR A 87 -14.44 -5.48 -1.63
C THR A 87 -13.40 -4.49 -2.19
N GLN A 88 -13.45 -3.23 -1.76
CA GLN A 88 -12.39 -2.28 -2.12
C GLN A 88 -11.06 -2.80 -1.57
N CYS A 89 -10.04 -2.84 -2.42
CA CYS A 89 -8.66 -3.20 -2.10
C CYS A 89 -7.84 -1.91 -1.98
N ASP A 90 -7.11 -1.79 -0.88
CA ASP A 90 -6.23 -0.65 -0.61
C ASP A 90 -5.03 -0.59 -1.57
N VAL A 91 -4.60 -1.77 -2.03
CA VAL A 91 -3.51 -1.95 -2.98
C VAL A 91 -3.93 -2.94 -4.06
N VAL A 92 -3.84 -2.54 -5.31
CA VAL A 92 -3.91 -3.39 -6.49
C VAL A 92 -2.67 -3.13 -7.32
N VAL A 93 -1.85 -4.16 -7.52
CA VAL A 93 -0.72 -4.13 -8.46
C VAL A 93 -1.18 -4.80 -9.73
N TYR A 94 -1.11 -4.09 -10.85
CA TYR A 94 -1.65 -4.54 -12.14
C TYR A 94 -0.69 -4.23 -13.27
N ASP A 95 -0.80 -4.99 -14.36
CA ASP A 95 -0.08 -4.72 -15.60
C ASP A 95 -0.72 -3.51 -16.31
N ARG A 96 0.00 -2.39 -16.37
CA ARG A 96 -0.54 -1.13 -16.91
C ARG A 96 -0.73 -1.15 -18.42
N ASP A 97 0.00 -2.02 -19.11
CA ASP A 97 0.00 -2.08 -20.57
C ASP A 97 -1.16 -2.95 -21.06
N GLU A 98 -1.58 -3.92 -20.25
CA GLU A 98 -2.67 -4.85 -20.54
C GLU A 98 -4.00 -4.51 -19.84
N THR A 99 -3.99 -3.61 -18.84
CA THR A 99 -5.22 -3.25 -18.10
C THR A 99 -5.97 -2.10 -18.78
N PRO A 100 -7.24 -2.30 -19.19
CA PRO A 100 -8.08 -1.20 -19.65
C PRO A 100 -8.39 -0.22 -18.51
N HIS A 101 -8.39 1.09 -18.81
CA HIS A 101 -8.79 2.11 -17.84
C HIS A 101 -10.30 2.06 -17.59
N ILE A 102 -10.71 1.35 -16.53
CA ILE A 102 -12.11 1.23 -16.12
C ILE A 102 -12.33 2.06 -14.85
N GLU A 103 -12.86 3.27 -15.03
CA GLU A 103 -13.17 4.18 -13.93
C GLU A 103 -14.67 4.49 -13.92
N ALA A 104 -15.33 4.26 -12.78
CA ALA A 104 -16.72 4.64 -12.57
C ALA A 104 -16.84 6.08 -12.04
N ALA A 105 -18.04 6.66 -12.20
CA ALA A 105 -18.37 7.95 -11.64
C ALA A 105 -17.97 8.06 -10.16
N GLY A 106 -17.20 9.12 -9.84
CA GLY A 106 -16.64 9.36 -8.50
C GLY A 106 -15.23 8.81 -8.27
N GLY A 107 -14.45 8.52 -9.33
CA GLY A 107 -13.02 8.24 -9.21
C GLY A 107 -12.68 6.80 -8.78
N ARG A 108 -13.61 5.85 -8.96
CA ARG A 108 -13.43 4.47 -8.49
C ARG A 108 -12.94 3.59 -9.63
N CYS A 109 -11.75 3.01 -9.46
CA CYS A 109 -11.15 2.11 -10.44
C CYS A 109 -11.60 0.66 -10.27
N PHE A 110 -11.72 -0.05 -11.40
CA PHE A 110 -12.01 -1.46 -11.45
C PHE A 110 -10.93 -2.16 -12.27
N PHE A 111 -10.43 -3.28 -11.75
CA PHE A 111 -9.33 -4.03 -12.33
C PHE A 111 -9.81 -5.43 -12.69
N PRO A 112 -9.71 -5.86 -13.96
CA PRO A 112 -9.91 -7.26 -14.32
C PRO A 112 -8.91 -8.15 -13.57
N LEU A 113 -9.36 -9.27 -13.03
CA LEU A 113 -8.51 -10.22 -12.31
C LEU A 113 -7.30 -10.68 -13.14
N GLU A 114 -7.50 -10.85 -14.45
CA GLU A 114 -6.51 -11.37 -15.39
C GLU A 114 -5.27 -10.48 -15.53
N THR A 115 -5.42 -9.18 -15.27
CA THR A 115 -4.34 -8.20 -15.38
C THR A 115 -3.77 -7.79 -14.01
N CYS A 116 -4.34 -8.30 -12.93
CA CYS A 116 -3.85 -8.09 -11.57
C CYS A 116 -2.67 -9.03 -11.28
N ALA A 117 -1.54 -8.47 -10.84
CA ALA A 117 -0.38 -9.21 -10.38
C ALA A 117 -0.43 -9.49 -8.87
N ALA A 118 -1.01 -8.57 -8.09
CA ALA A 118 -1.19 -8.73 -6.64
C ALA A 118 -2.28 -7.80 -6.09
N VAL A 119 -2.82 -8.16 -4.95
CA VAL A 119 -3.79 -7.38 -4.16
C VAL A 119 -3.37 -7.34 -2.71
N GLY A 120 -3.62 -6.23 -2.03
CA GLY A 120 -3.21 -6.01 -0.65
C GLY A 120 -4.20 -5.17 0.14
N GLU A 121 -4.23 -5.42 1.45
CA GLU A 121 -5.06 -4.72 2.43
C GLU A 121 -4.14 -4.16 3.54
N ALA A 122 -4.32 -2.89 3.88
CA ALA A 122 -3.56 -2.20 4.91
C ALA A 122 -4.37 -2.14 6.23
N LYS A 123 -3.89 -2.84 7.26
CA LYS A 123 -4.46 -2.75 8.62
C LYS A 123 -3.44 -2.24 9.61
N SER A 124 -3.85 -1.28 10.45
CA SER A 124 -3.01 -0.73 11.52
C SER A 124 -2.68 -1.74 12.61
N LYS A 125 -3.61 -2.64 12.87
CA LYS A 125 -3.49 -3.78 13.79
C LYS A 125 -4.16 -4.94 13.07
N LEU A 126 -3.48 -6.08 13.01
CA LEU A 126 -4.00 -7.27 12.36
C LEU A 126 -3.99 -8.42 13.37
N THR A 127 -5.17 -8.96 13.65
CA THR A 127 -5.32 -10.20 14.44
C THR A 127 -5.31 -11.41 13.51
N PHE A 128 -5.03 -12.59 14.06
CA PHE A 128 -5.02 -13.83 13.28
C PHE A 128 -6.40 -14.20 12.71
N ALA A 129 -7.48 -13.83 13.42
CA ALA A 129 -8.84 -14.03 12.94
C ALA A 129 -9.14 -13.14 11.73
N GLU A 130 -8.76 -11.86 11.78
CA GLU A 130 -8.89 -10.91 10.66
C GLU A 130 -8.05 -11.34 9.46
N LEU A 131 -6.82 -11.82 9.68
CA LEU A 131 -5.96 -12.33 8.62
C LEU A 131 -6.64 -13.47 7.83
N LYS A 132 -7.28 -14.42 8.53
CA LYS A 132 -8.01 -15.51 7.86
C LYS A 132 -9.12 -14.97 6.98
N VAL A 133 -9.90 -14.02 7.47
CA VAL A 133 -10.98 -13.40 6.68
C VAL A 133 -10.40 -12.74 5.43
N LEU A 134 -9.32 -11.97 5.55
CA LEU A 134 -8.69 -11.29 4.41
C LEU A 134 -8.21 -12.26 3.32
N ILE A 135 -7.59 -13.38 3.72
CA ILE A 135 -7.14 -14.41 2.76
C ILE A 135 -8.34 -15.15 2.14
N SER A 136 -9.46 -15.27 2.86
CA SER A 136 -10.66 -15.96 2.38
C SER A 136 -11.47 -15.14 1.35
N VAL A 137 -11.35 -13.81 1.38
CA VAL A 137 -12.10 -12.89 0.49
C VAL A 137 -11.49 -12.82 -0.92
N GLN A 138 -10.28 -13.35 -1.11
CA GLN A 138 -9.56 -13.31 -2.39
C GLN A 138 -9.69 -14.61 -3.23
N ASN A 139 -10.53 -15.56 -2.81
CA ASN A 139 -10.83 -16.80 -3.54
C ASN A 139 -12.30 -16.86 -3.96
#